data_AF-A0A7C2DMP5-F1
#
_entry.id   AF-A0A7C2DMP5-F1
#
_cell.length_a   1.000
_cell.length_b   1.000
_cell.length_c   1.000
_cell.angle_alpha   90.00
_cell.angle_beta   90.00
_cell.angle_gamma   90.00
#
_symmetry.space_group_name_H-M   'P 1'
#
loop_
_entity.id
_entity.type
_entity.pdbx_description
1 polymer ?
#
loop_
_entity_poly.entity_id
_entity_poly.type
_entity_poly.pdbx_seq_one_letter_code
_entity_poly.pdbx_strand_id
1 'polypeptide(L)'
;MEITRWIVEHCDQTYRKGNWAGNGVLPSIDGVGTEEASWRPNPEQHTIGEIVLHMAYWKDAVTERLSGRPWKHSEEMDWRPVPATARGWEDARTELDRAHGRLLEALGTLSAKRLSEVVGKAWWLDDGQARVIDFALGAAHHDMYHAAQIFVLRRQYKHR
;
A
#
# COMPACT_ATOMS: atom_id res chain seq x y z
N MET A 1 -26.48 1.90 2.27
CA MET A 1 -25.01 2.06 2.21
C MET A 1 -24.59 1.61 0.83
N GLU A 2 -24.07 2.51 0.00
CA GLU A 2 -23.56 2.15 -1.32
C GLU A 2 -22.21 1.43 -1.19
N ILE A 3 -22.08 0.25 -1.80
CA ILE A 3 -20.91 -0.62 -1.62
C ILE A 3 -19.61 0.05 -2.08
N THR A 4 -19.64 0.85 -3.14
CA THR A 4 -18.46 1.54 -3.66
C THR A 4 -17.98 2.63 -2.71
N ARG A 5 -18.91 3.36 -2.10
CA ARG A 5 -18.60 4.33 -1.04
C ARG A 5 -17.98 3.64 0.18
N TRP A 6 -18.55 2.50 0.59
CA TRP A 6 -17.99 1.72 1.70
C TRP A 6 -16.55 1.26 1.42
N ILE A 7 -16.26 0.82 0.19
CA ILE A 7 -14.89 0.43 -0.21
C ILE A 7 -13.91 1.61 -0.07
N VAL A 8 -14.28 2.81 -0.55
CA VAL A 8 -13.44 4.01 -0.43
C VAL A 8 -13.20 4.35 1.04
N GLU A 9 -14.27 4.42 1.84
CA GLU A 9 -14.19 4.71 3.28
C GLU A 9 -13.33 3.68 4.02
N HIS A 10 -13.44 2.40 3.67
CA HIS A 10 -12.67 1.33 4.29
C HIS A 10 -11.18 1.40 3.91
N CYS A 11 -10.86 1.72 2.66
CA CYS A 11 -9.49 1.91 2.20
C CYS A 11 -8.82 3.10 2.90
N ASP A 12 -9.48 4.26 2.94
CA ASP A 12 -8.95 5.46 3.62
C ASP A 12 -8.85 5.26 5.13
N GLN A 13 -9.84 4.62 5.76
CA GLN A 13 -9.79 4.29 7.19
C GLN A 13 -8.58 3.39 7.51
N THR A 14 -8.35 2.35 6.71
CA THR A 14 -7.24 1.41 6.90
C THR A 14 -5.88 2.13 6.78
N TYR A 15 -5.74 3.02 5.80
CA TYR A 15 -4.53 3.82 5.62
C TYR A 15 -4.31 4.81 6.79
N ARG A 16 -5.34 5.58 7.16
CA ARG A 16 -5.20 6.69 8.11
C ARG A 16 -5.21 6.27 9.57
N LYS A 17 -5.98 5.26 9.93
CA LYS A 17 -6.28 4.90 11.34
C LYS A 17 -6.04 3.43 11.61
N GLY A 18 -6.46 2.56 10.72
CA GLY A 18 -6.47 1.11 10.90
C GLY A 18 -7.88 0.57 11.15
N ASN A 19 -7.95 -0.65 11.68
CA ASN A 19 -9.19 -1.37 11.92
C ASN A 19 -9.11 -2.20 13.21
N TRP A 20 -10.08 -3.09 13.45
CA TRP A 20 -10.14 -3.91 14.68
C TRP A 20 -8.90 -4.79 14.90
N ALA A 21 -8.12 -5.08 13.86
CA ALA A 21 -6.90 -5.89 13.95
C ALA A 21 -5.67 -5.06 14.36
N GLY A 22 -5.68 -3.74 14.15
CA GLY A 22 -4.53 -2.90 14.47
C GLY A 22 -4.53 -1.53 13.80
N ASN A 23 -3.46 -0.79 14.07
CA ASN A 23 -3.25 0.56 13.55
C ASN A 23 -2.86 0.56 12.07
N GLY A 24 -3.24 1.63 11.37
CA GLY A 24 -3.02 1.81 9.95
C GLY A 24 -1.61 2.24 9.56
N VAL A 25 -1.46 2.60 8.28
CA VAL A 25 -0.19 3.02 7.67
C VAL A 25 0.31 4.36 8.25
N LEU A 26 -0.54 5.39 8.34
CA LEU A 26 -0.09 6.68 8.88
C LEU A 26 0.43 6.56 10.33
N PRO A 27 -0.27 5.87 11.26
CA PRO A 27 0.29 5.59 12.58
C PRO A 27 1.58 4.76 12.57
N SER A 28 1.76 3.84 11.61
CA SER A 28 2.95 2.99 11.57
C SER A 28 4.21 3.79 11.25
N ILE A 29 4.11 4.82 10.42
CA ILE A 29 5.22 5.71 10.04
C ILE A 29 5.29 7.01 10.86
N ASP A 30 4.34 7.24 11.77
CA ASP A 30 4.33 8.44 12.61
C ASP A 30 5.54 8.47 13.56
N GLY A 31 6.21 9.63 13.61
CA GLY A 31 7.43 9.85 14.38
C GLY A 31 8.67 9.08 13.91
N VAL A 32 8.63 8.39 12.76
CA VAL A 32 9.80 7.70 12.21
C VAL A 32 10.78 8.74 11.64
N GLY A 33 12.00 8.77 12.20
CA GLY A 33 13.10 9.61 11.70
C GLY A 33 13.89 8.96 10.57
N THR A 34 14.87 9.65 9.99
CA THR A 34 15.67 9.14 8.86
C THR A 34 16.46 7.88 9.21
N GLU A 35 17.08 7.81 10.39
CA GLU A 35 17.79 6.61 10.85
C GLU A 35 16.82 5.43 11.04
N GLU A 36 15.64 5.71 11.64
CA GLU A 36 14.37 4.96 11.56
C GLU A 36 14.16 4.30 10.18
N ALA A 37 13.95 5.22 9.25
CA ALA A 37 13.78 5.11 7.81
C ALA A 37 14.59 4.00 7.16
N SER A 38 15.90 4.15 7.34
CA SER A 38 16.93 3.50 6.55
C SER A 38 17.60 2.34 7.29
N TRP A 39 17.20 2.05 8.52
CA TRP A 39 17.77 0.95 9.27
C TRP A 39 17.37 -0.39 8.64
N ARG A 40 18.39 -1.21 8.37
CA ARG A 40 18.25 -2.57 7.86
C ARG A 40 18.70 -3.56 8.95
N PRO A 41 17.81 -4.38 9.53
CA PRO A 41 18.19 -5.30 10.60
C PRO A 41 19.09 -6.44 10.13
N ASN A 42 18.90 -6.92 8.90
CA ASN A 42 19.79 -7.88 8.24
C ASN A 42 19.66 -7.79 6.71
N PRO A 43 20.58 -8.36 5.91
CA PRO A 43 20.59 -8.21 4.46
C PRO A 43 19.33 -8.69 3.73
N GLU A 44 18.54 -9.58 4.32
CA GLU A 44 17.33 -10.17 3.70
C GLU A 44 16.05 -9.39 4.06
N GLN A 45 16.13 -8.38 4.92
CA GLN A 45 14.97 -7.60 5.38
C GLN A 45 14.91 -6.24 4.71
N HIS A 46 13.73 -5.82 4.28
CA HIS A 46 13.50 -4.47 3.75
C HIS A 46 13.53 -3.42 4.87
N THR A 47 14.00 -2.22 4.53
CA THR A 47 13.92 -1.05 5.40
C THR A 47 12.48 -0.51 5.46
N ILE A 48 12.18 0.34 6.45
CA ILE A 48 10.86 1.01 6.50
C ILE A 48 10.65 1.88 5.26
N GLY A 49 11.70 2.58 4.79
CA GLY A 49 11.64 3.37 3.56
C GLY A 49 11.29 2.54 2.32
N GLU A 50 11.90 1.36 2.17
CA GLU A 50 11.59 0.43 1.07
C GLU A 50 10.15 -0.07 1.14
N ILE A 51 9.64 -0.44 2.32
CA ILE A 51 8.25 -0.86 2.50
C ILE A 51 7.27 0.28 2.16
N VAL A 52 7.61 1.52 2.49
CA VAL A 52 6.80 2.70 2.15
C VAL A 52 6.70 2.91 0.64
N LEU A 53 7.82 2.80 -0.08
CA LEU A 53 7.81 2.89 -1.54
C LEU A 53 7.14 1.69 -2.21
N HIS A 54 7.27 0.49 -1.65
CA HIS A 54 6.55 -0.71 -2.08
C HIS A 54 5.02 -0.52 -1.99
N MET A 55 4.52 0.01 -0.87
CA MET A 55 3.10 0.36 -0.75
C MET A 55 2.67 1.38 -1.79
N ALA A 56 3.48 2.42 -2.05
CA ALA A 56 3.18 3.41 -3.08
C ALA A 56 3.11 2.77 -4.48
N TYR A 57 4.09 1.92 -4.81
CA TYR A 57 4.18 1.20 -6.08
C TYR A 57 2.94 0.33 -6.33
N TRP A 58 2.51 -0.47 -5.35
CA TRP A 58 1.34 -1.34 -5.51
C TRP A 58 0.01 -0.58 -5.50
N LYS A 59 -0.09 0.56 -4.81
CA LYS A 59 -1.24 1.47 -4.93
C LYS A 59 -1.39 2.00 -6.35
N ASP A 60 -0.29 2.41 -6.99
CA ASP A 60 -0.31 2.84 -8.38
C ASP A 60 -0.64 1.68 -9.33
N ALA A 61 -0.09 0.49 -9.10
CA ALA A 61 -0.43 -0.71 -9.86
C ALA A 61 -1.94 -1.03 -9.82
N VAL A 62 -2.54 -0.96 -8.63
CA VAL A 62 -3.99 -1.15 -8.44
C VAL A 62 -4.76 -0.04 -9.15
N THR A 63 -4.35 1.23 -9.01
CA THR A 63 -4.99 2.37 -9.67
C THR A 63 -5.05 2.20 -11.19
N GLU A 64 -3.94 1.78 -11.81
CA GLU A 64 -3.87 1.49 -13.24
C GLU A 64 -4.81 0.35 -13.64
N ARG A 65 -4.81 -0.75 -12.86
CA ARG A 65 -5.69 -1.90 -13.08
C ARG A 65 -7.17 -1.51 -13.01
N LEU A 66 -7.58 -0.75 -12.00
CA LEU A 66 -8.95 -0.26 -11.84
C LEU A 66 -9.39 0.66 -12.99
N SER A 67 -8.43 1.36 -13.58
CA SER A 67 -8.63 2.22 -14.74
C SER A 67 -8.60 1.47 -16.08
N GLY A 68 -8.42 0.14 -16.07
CA GLY A 68 -8.30 -0.67 -17.28
C GLY A 68 -7.01 -0.41 -18.07
N ARG A 69 -6.01 0.23 -17.45
CA ARG A 69 -4.71 0.51 -18.06
C ARG A 69 -3.74 -0.63 -17.80
N PRO A 70 -2.85 -0.95 -18.75
CA PRO A 70 -1.85 -1.99 -18.55
C PRO A 70 -0.84 -1.56 -17.49
N TRP A 71 -0.47 -2.50 -16.61
CA TRP A 71 0.65 -2.34 -15.69
C TRP A 71 1.63 -3.48 -15.91
N LYS A 72 2.92 -3.15 -16.00
CA LYS A 72 4.00 -4.13 -16.07
C LYS A 72 4.79 -4.07 -14.77
N HIS A 73 4.92 -5.21 -14.12
CA HIS A 73 5.72 -5.30 -12.91
C HIS A 73 7.20 -4.98 -13.19
N SER A 74 7.82 -4.26 -12.26
CA SER A 74 9.23 -3.90 -12.25
C SER A 74 9.75 -4.14 -10.84
N GLU A 75 10.53 -5.21 -10.67
CA GLU A 75 11.17 -5.58 -9.40
C GLU A 75 12.05 -4.44 -8.86
N GLU A 76 12.81 -3.80 -9.76
CA GLU A 76 13.67 -2.66 -9.42
C GLU A 76 12.87 -1.51 -8.80
N MET A 77 11.69 -1.19 -9.33
CA MET A 77 10.86 -0.10 -8.85
C MET A 77 10.07 -0.48 -7.60
N ASP A 78 9.69 -1.75 -7.46
CA ASP A 78 8.91 -2.27 -6.33
C ASP A 78 9.65 -2.14 -5.00
N TRP A 79 10.95 -2.46 -5.00
CA TRP A 79 11.80 -2.42 -3.81
C TRP A 79 12.96 -1.44 -3.92
N ARG A 80 12.77 -0.34 -4.67
CA ARG A 80 13.82 0.66 -4.87
C ARG A 80 14.27 1.29 -3.54
N PRO A 81 15.58 1.56 -3.38
CA PRO A 81 16.11 2.12 -2.15
C PRO A 81 15.67 3.58 -1.95
N VAL A 82 15.49 3.97 -0.69
CA VAL A 82 15.29 5.37 -0.28
C VAL A 82 16.64 5.97 0.13
N PRO A 83 17.04 7.15 -0.38
CA PRO A 83 18.23 7.83 0.11
C PRO A 83 18.14 8.07 1.63
N ALA A 84 19.19 7.70 2.37
CA ALA A 84 19.26 7.82 3.83
C ALA A 84 19.47 9.28 4.30
N THR A 85 18.55 10.16 3.90
CA THR A 85 18.54 11.59 4.18
C THR A 85 17.13 12.01 4.60
N ALA A 86 17.03 13.12 5.34
CA ALA A 86 15.71 13.68 5.71
C ALA A 86 14.84 13.96 4.47
N ARG A 87 15.46 14.45 3.40
CA ARG A 87 14.77 14.73 2.14
C ARG A 87 14.27 13.45 1.46
N GLY A 88 15.12 12.43 1.35
CA GLY A 88 14.73 11.14 0.75
C GLY A 88 13.57 10.47 1.49
N TRP A 89 13.59 10.53 2.82
CA TRP A 89 12.48 10.03 3.63
C TRP A 89 11.18 10.81 3.41
N GLU A 90 11.25 12.13 3.40
CA GLU A 90 10.06 12.97 3.17
C GLU A 90 9.48 12.80 1.76
N ASP A 91 10.34 12.65 0.75
CA ASP A 91 9.90 12.37 -0.63
C ASP A 91 9.19 11.01 -0.70
N ALA A 92 9.68 9.97 -0.01
CA ALA A 92 9.03 8.66 0.04
C ALA A 92 7.64 8.72 0.72
N ARG A 93 7.51 9.47 1.82
CA ARG A 93 6.22 9.69 2.50
C ARG A 93 5.24 10.44 1.60
N THR A 94 5.72 11.49 0.94
CA THR A 94 4.94 12.28 -0.01
C THR A 94 4.45 11.44 -1.19
N GLU A 95 5.30 10.53 -1.69
CA GLU A 95 4.92 9.64 -2.78
C GLU A 95 3.83 8.66 -2.36
N LEU A 96 3.95 8.05 -1.18
CA LEU A 96 2.93 7.17 -0.62
C LEU A 96 1.58 7.89 -0.45
N ASP A 97 1.57 9.11 0.09
CA ASP A 97 0.36 9.91 0.27
C ASP A 97 -0.31 10.24 -1.09
N ARG A 98 0.50 10.63 -2.09
CA ARG A 98 -0.01 10.89 -3.45
C ARG A 98 -0.57 9.62 -4.12
N ALA A 99 0.12 8.48 -3.97
CA ALA A 99 -0.36 7.21 -4.50
C ALA A 99 -1.68 6.79 -3.84
N HIS A 100 -1.82 7.04 -2.53
CA HIS A 100 -3.08 6.82 -1.83
C HIS A 100 -4.19 7.72 -2.36
N GLY A 101 -3.93 9.02 -2.56
CA GLY A 101 -4.89 9.95 -3.16
C GLY A 101 -5.39 9.49 -4.54
N ARG A 102 -4.47 9.10 -5.43
CA ARG A 102 -4.82 8.56 -6.76
C ARG A 102 -5.67 7.29 -6.67
N LEU A 103 -5.36 6.40 -5.73
CA LEU A 103 -6.14 5.20 -5.50
C LEU A 103 -7.57 5.53 -5.04
N LEU A 104 -7.74 6.46 -4.09
CA LEU A 104 -9.06 6.88 -3.63
C LEU A 104 -9.88 7.52 -4.74
N GLU A 105 -9.25 8.35 -5.59
CA GLU A 105 -9.90 8.92 -6.77
C GLU A 105 -10.39 7.81 -7.70
N ALA A 106 -9.54 6.84 -8.05
CA ALA A 106 -9.92 5.72 -8.91
C ALA A 106 -11.06 4.88 -8.31
N LEU A 107 -11.00 4.55 -7.02
CA LEU A 107 -12.05 3.84 -6.30
C LEU A 107 -13.38 4.62 -6.30
N GLY A 108 -13.31 5.95 -6.16
CA GLY A 108 -14.47 6.84 -6.18
C GLY A 108 -15.20 6.88 -7.53
N THR A 109 -14.55 6.48 -8.63
CA THR A 109 -15.17 6.39 -9.96
C THR A 109 -15.88 5.05 -10.23
N LEU A 110 -15.75 4.08 -9.33
CA LEU A 110 -16.34 2.75 -9.53
C LEU A 110 -17.87 2.78 -9.35
N SER A 111 -18.56 2.04 -10.21
CA SER A 111 -19.97 1.70 -10.02
C SER A 111 -20.10 0.28 -9.49
N ALA A 112 -21.24 -0.04 -8.84
CA ALA A 112 -21.48 -1.37 -8.29
C ALA A 112 -21.37 -2.47 -9.37
N LYS A 113 -21.79 -2.20 -10.60
CA LYS A 113 -21.67 -3.13 -11.73
C LYS A 113 -20.21 -3.46 -12.07
N ARG A 114 -19.32 -2.47 -11.99
CA ARG A 114 -17.90 -2.67 -12.33
C ARG A 114 -17.18 -3.59 -11.34
N LEU A 115 -17.65 -3.69 -10.10
CA LEU A 115 -16.99 -4.49 -9.05
C LEU A 115 -16.81 -5.97 -9.43
N SER A 116 -17.74 -6.52 -10.23
CA SER A 116 -17.68 -7.91 -10.70
C SER A 116 -16.92 -8.11 -12.02
N GLU A 117 -16.47 -7.04 -12.67
CA GLU A 117 -15.75 -7.13 -13.95
C GLU A 117 -14.37 -7.76 -13.74
N VAL A 118 -14.02 -8.71 -14.61
CA VAL A 118 -12.72 -9.39 -14.61
C VAL A 118 -11.68 -8.47 -15.25
N VAL A 119 -10.59 -8.20 -14.52
CA VAL A 119 -9.52 -7.29 -14.93
C VAL A 119 -8.16 -7.98 -15.08
N GLY A 120 -8.09 -9.28 -14.84
CA GLY A 120 -6.88 -10.06 -15.07
C GLY A 120 -6.96 -11.50 -14.59
N LYS A 121 -5.87 -12.25 -14.84
CA LYS A 121 -5.68 -13.57 -14.24
C LYS A 121 -5.03 -13.44 -12.86
N ALA A 122 -5.41 -14.32 -11.93
CA ALA A 122 -4.84 -14.41 -10.60
C ALA A 122 -4.63 -15.87 -10.22
N TRP A 123 -3.38 -16.24 -9.90
CA TRP A 123 -3.05 -17.60 -9.48
C TRP A 123 -3.56 -17.93 -8.06
N TRP A 124 -3.90 -16.92 -7.27
CA TRP A 124 -4.39 -17.04 -5.90
C TRP A 124 -5.92 -17.16 -5.78
N LEU A 125 -6.63 -17.29 -6.91
CA LEU A 125 -8.07 -17.49 -6.97
C LEU A 125 -8.40 -18.81 -7.68
N ASP A 126 -9.36 -19.56 -7.16
CA ASP A 126 -9.74 -20.89 -7.68
C ASP A 126 -10.21 -20.86 -9.15
N ASP A 127 -10.95 -19.82 -9.54
CA ASP A 127 -11.41 -19.60 -10.92
C ASP A 127 -10.35 -18.93 -11.82
N GLY A 128 -9.22 -18.55 -11.24
CA GLY A 128 -8.11 -17.88 -11.91
C GLY A 128 -8.41 -16.45 -12.37
N GLN A 129 -9.55 -15.84 -11.99
CA GLN A 129 -10.05 -14.59 -12.56
C GLN A 129 -10.17 -13.50 -11.48
N ALA A 130 -9.26 -12.53 -11.53
CA ALA A 130 -9.30 -11.39 -10.64
C ALA A 130 -10.32 -10.35 -11.11
N ARG A 131 -11.21 -9.95 -10.22
CA ARG A 131 -12.22 -8.93 -10.42
C ARG A 131 -11.77 -7.59 -9.87
N VAL A 132 -12.45 -6.51 -10.27
CA VAL A 132 -12.23 -5.15 -9.72
C VAL A 132 -12.27 -5.15 -8.19
N ILE A 133 -13.26 -5.82 -7.58
CA ILE A 133 -13.42 -5.85 -6.12
C ILE A 133 -12.23 -6.52 -5.40
N ASP A 134 -11.59 -7.51 -6.01
CA ASP A 134 -10.46 -8.23 -5.40
C ASP A 134 -9.26 -7.31 -5.19
N PHE A 135 -8.99 -6.44 -6.18
CA PHE A 135 -7.94 -5.42 -6.07
C PHE A 135 -8.35 -4.25 -5.17
N ALA A 136 -9.61 -3.83 -5.24
CA ALA A 136 -10.12 -2.71 -4.44
C ALA A 136 -10.03 -3.00 -2.93
N LEU A 137 -10.42 -4.21 -2.51
CA LEU A 137 -10.25 -4.66 -1.12
C LEU A 137 -8.80 -5.05 -0.81
N GLY A 138 -8.13 -5.70 -1.78
CA GLY A 138 -6.74 -6.11 -1.67
C GLY A 138 -5.79 -4.97 -1.33
N ALA A 139 -6.03 -3.75 -1.84
CA ALA A 139 -5.22 -2.59 -1.50
C ALA A 139 -5.27 -2.22 -0.01
N ALA A 140 -6.43 -2.32 0.65
CA ALA A 140 -6.55 -2.10 2.09
C ALA A 140 -5.88 -3.23 2.89
N HIS A 141 -6.01 -4.49 2.44
CA HIS A 141 -5.34 -5.62 3.09
C HIS A 141 -3.81 -5.52 2.99
N HIS A 142 -3.29 -5.11 1.83
CA HIS A 142 -1.87 -4.89 1.59
C HIS A 142 -1.30 -3.80 2.50
N ASP A 143 -1.98 -2.66 2.61
CA ASP A 143 -1.64 -1.59 3.54
C ASP A 143 -1.55 -2.09 4.99
N MET A 144 -2.56 -2.84 5.45
CA MET A 144 -2.60 -3.36 6.82
C MET A 144 -1.45 -4.34 7.09
N TYR A 145 -1.16 -5.22 6.13
CA TYR A 145 -0.03 -6.16 6.22
C TYR A 145 1.30 -5.43 6.42
N HIS A 146 1.57 -4.42 5.59
CA HIS A 146 2.82 -3.65 5.69
C HIS A 146 2.85 -2.68 6.87
N ALA A 147 1.72 -2.14 7.30
CA ALA A 147 1.64 -1.36 8.54
C ALA A 147 2.09 -2.20 9.75
N ALA A 148 1.62 -3.45 9.85
CA ALA A 148 2.05 -4.38 10.90
C ALA A 148 3.55 -4.70 10.81
N GLN A 149 4.08 -4.93 9.60
CA GLN A 149 5.50 -5.16 9.36
C GLN A 149 6.36 -3.98 9.84
N ILE A 150 5.95 -2.74 9.55
CA ILE A 150 6.65 -1.53 10.02
C ILE A 150 6.66 -1.48 11.55
N PHE A 151 5.54 -1.73 12.23
CA PHE A 151 5.53 -1.74 13.70
C PHE A 151 6.51 -2.77 14.31
N VAL A 152 6.68 -3.93 13.67
CA VAL A 152 7.66 -4.93 14.09
C VAL A 152 9.08 -4.39 13.91
N LEU A 153 9.41 -3.82 12.75
CA LEU A 153 10.73 -3.22 12.49
C LEU A 153 11.06 -2.09 13.47
N ARG A 154 10.10 -1.20 13.74
CA ARG A 154 10.26 -0.13 14.73
C ARG A 154 10.54 -0.67 16.13
N ARG A 155 9.89 -1.76 16.52
CA ARG A 155 10.15 -2.43 17.81
C ARG A 155 11.57 -2.97 17.86
N GLN A 156 12.03 -3.61 16.78
CA GLN A 156 13.40 -4.11 16.71
C GLN A 156 14.43 -2.97 16.72
N TYR A 157 14.18 -1.86 16.01
CA TYR A 157 15.07 -0.70 15.96
C TYR A 157 15.32 -0.08 17.35
N LYS A 158 14.29 -0.05 18.21
CA LYS A 158 14.39 0.41 19.60
C LYS A 158 15.25 -0.47 20.50
N HIS A 159 15.53 -1.71 20.06
CA HIS A 159 16.31 -2.71 20.79
C HIS A 159 17.59 -3.12 20.05
N ARG A 160 18.02 -2.35 19.05
CA ARG A 160 19.23 -2.62 18.26
C ARG A 160 20.52 -2.35 19.04
#